data_AF-A0A0H2MWW9-F1
#
_entry.id   AF-A0A0H2MWW9-F1
#
_cell.length_a   1.000
_cell.length_b   1.000
_cell.length_c   1.000
_cell.angle_alpha   90.00
_cell.angle_beta   90.00
_cell.angle_gamma   90.00
#
_symmetry.space_group_name_H-M   'P 1'
#
loop_
_entity.id
_entity.type
_entity.pdbx_description
1 polymer ?
#
loop_
_entity_poly.entity_id
_entity_poly.type
_entity_poly.pdbx_seq_one_letter_code
_entity_poly.pdbx_strand_id
1 'polypeptide(L)'
;MVPVLIIARMAMYLQRLQYGSANVSHFDALRWATKGSAQAMGRNDIGELSVGKQADIAMFKLDDIRFSGSHDPLAALLLCGAQQADRVMVAGHWRVMNSEVIGVDIHQLMERHKAAASRLARKALGE
;
A
#
# COMPACT_ATOMS: atom_id res chain seq x y z
N MET A 1 3.27 2.02 -8.30
CA MET A 1 3.15 1.71 -6.86
C MET A 1 2.06 0.65 -6.74
N VAL A 2 2.37 -0.54 -6.21
CA VAL A 2 1.34 -1.59 -6.04
C VAL A 2 0.32 -1.08 -5.01
N PRO A 3 -0.99 -1.11 -5.28
CA PRO A 3 -1.98 -0.52 -4.39
C PRO A 3 -2.33 -1.48 -3.25
N VAL A 4 -1.44 -1.61 -2.26
CA VAL A 4 -1.60 -2.54 -1.12
C VAL A 4 -2.92 -2.36 -0.38
N LEU A 5 -3.40 -1.13 -0.23
CA LEU A 5 -4.70 -0.84 0.41
C LEU A 5 -5.89 -1.37 -0.39
N ILE A 6 -5.81 -1.38 -1.73
CA ILE A 6 -6.85 -1.97 -2.57
C ILE A 6 -6.89 -3.48 -2.36
N ILE A 7 -5.73 -4.14 -2.33
CA ILE A 7 -5.64 -5.59 -2.12
C ILE A 7 -6.17 -5.96 -0.72
N ALA A 8 -5.78 -5.20 0.32
CA ALA A 8 -6.29 -5.40 1.68
C ALA A 8 -7.81 -5.22 1.76
N ARG A 9 -8.37 -4.21 1.08
CA ARG A 9 -9.84 -4.01 0.99
C ARG A 9 -10.52 -5.18 0.28
N MET A 10 -9.97 -5.66 -0.84
CA MET A 10 -10.54 -6.80 -1.57
C MET A 10 -10.50 -8.08 -0.70
N ALA A 11 -9.38 -8.33 -0.02
CA ALA A 11 -9.27 -9.43 0.94
C ALA A 11 -10.34 -9.30 2.03
N MET A 12 -10.51 -8.12 2.63
CA MET A 12 -11.54 -7.88 3.64
C MET A 12 -12.95 -8.20 3.10
N TYR A 13 -13.29 -7.75 1.89
CA TYR A 13 -14.60 -8.05 1.31
C TYR A 13 -14.82 -9.53 1.03
N LEU A 14 -13.81 -10.24 0.54
CA LEU A 14 -13.88 -11.70 0.36
C LEU A 14 -14.09 -12.41 1.70
N GLN A 15 -13.37 -12.01 2.75
CA GLN A 15 -13.53 -12.61 4.07
C GLN A 15 -14.88 -12.27 4.70
N ARG A 16 -15.43 -11.06 4.48
CA ARG A 16 -16.79 -10.69 4.91
C ARG A 16 -17.86 -11.51 4.19
N LEU A 17 -17.66 -11.84 2.92
CA LEU A 17 -18.57 -12.71 2.17
C LEU A 17 -18.61 -14.13 2.77
N GLN A 18 -17.45 -14.65 3.16
CA GLN A 18 -17.32 -16.01 3.70
C GLN A 18 -17.71 -16.11 5.18
N TYR A 19 -17.30 -15.15 6.00
CA TYR A 19 -17.38 -15.22 7.47
C TYR A 19 -18.35 -14.22 8.09
N GLY A 20 -18.99 -13.36 7.29
CA GLY A 20 -19.91 -12.31 7.75
C GLY A 20 -19.22 -10.99 8.09
N SER A 21 -19.94 -9.88 7.89
CA SER A 21 -19.42 -8.52 8.09
C SER A 21 -19.08 -8.18 9.54
N ALA A 22 -19.74 -8.83 10.50
CA ALA A 22 -19.48 -8.65 11.94
C ALA A 22 -18.15 -9.26 12.41
N ASN A 23 -17.63 -10.26 11.68
CA ASN A 23 -16.44 -11.02 12.08
C ASN A 23 -15.15 -10.52 11.43
N VAL A 24 -15.25 -9.60 10.47
CA VAL A 24 -14.09 -9.08 9.72
C VAL A 24 -14.16 -7.56 9.67
N SER A 25 -13.23 -6.93 10.38
CA SER A 25 -13.15 -5.47 10.51
C SER A 25 -12.10 -4.87 9.56
N HIS A 26 -12.09 -3.54 9.45
CA HIS A 26 -11.00 -2.83 8.76
C HIS A 26 -9.65 -2.96 9.51
N PHE A 27 -9.67 -3.17 10.84
CA PHE A 27 -8.47 -3.46 11.62
C PHE A 27 -7.83 -4.79 11.22
N ASP A 28 -8.63 -5.81 10.90
CA ASP A 28 -8.10 -7.09 10.44
C ASP A 28 -7.35 -6.94 9.13
N ALA A 29 -7.93 -6.20 8.18
CA ALA A 29 -7.29 -5.92 6.90
C ALA A 29 -5.98 -5.13 7.06
N LEU A 30 -5.96 -4.10 7.92
CA LEU A 30 -4.74 -3.35 8.24
C LEU A 30 -3.69 -4.22 8.93
N ARG A 31 -4.10 -5.10 9.85
CA ARG A 31 -3.22 -6.07 10.51
C ARG A 31 -2.63 -7.05 9.51
N TRP A 32 -3.41 -7.59 8.58
CA TRP A 32 -2.89 -8.47 7.52
C TRP A 32 -1.86 -7.77 6.64
N ALA A 33 -2.11 -6.50 6.30
CA ALA A 33 -1.22 -5.70 5.47
C ALA A 33 0.07 -5.27 6.18
N THR A 34 0.11 -5.29 7.52
CA THR A 34 1.23 -4.77 8.32
C THR A 34 1.88 -5.86 9.20
N LYS A 35 1.50 -5.97 10.47
CA LYS A 35 2.08 -6.91 11.44
C LYS A 35 1.96 -8.36 10.98
N GLY A 36 0.83 -8.74 10.38
CA GLY A 36 0.56 -10.09 9.90
C GLY A 36 1.49 -10.49 8.76
N SER A 37 1.73 -9.60 7.80
CA SER A 37 2.66 -9.87 6.70
C SER A 37 4.12 -9.90 7.17
N ALA A 38 4.50 -9.05 8.12
CA ALA A 38 5.81 -9.09 8.77
C ALA A 38 6.06 -10.45 9.45
N GLN A 39 5.10 -10.92 10.25
CA GLN A 39 5.16 -12.22 10.91
C GLN A 39 5.23 -13.38 9.92
N ALA A 40 4.48 -13.32 8.82
CA ALA A 40 4.54 -14.34 7.76
C ALA A 40 5.93 -14.42 7.08
N MET A 41 6.70 -13.33 7.10
CA MET A 41 8.09 -13.29 6.63
C MET A 41 9.12 -13.59 7.74
N GLY A 42 8.68 -13.97 8.95
CA GLY A 42 9.56 -14.22 10.09
C GLY A 42 10.19 -12.95 10.68
N ARG A 43 9.63 -11.78 10.40
CA ARG A 43 10.14 -10.49 10.87
C ARG A 43 9.29 -9.94 12.01
N ASN A 44 9.96 -9.57 13.10
CA ASN A 44 9.34 -8.97 14.28
C ASN A 44 9.75 -7.50 14.49
N ASP A 45 10.69 -7.02 13.67
CA ASP A 45 11.28 -5.68 13.72
C ASP A 45 10.49 -4.62 12.92
N ILE A 46 9.44 -5.03 12.17
CA ILE A 46 8.61 -4.17 11.32
C ILE A 46 7.11 -4.46 11.53
N GLY A 47 6.25 -3.69 10.84
CA GLY A 47 4.80 -3.93 10.76
C GLY A 47 3.97 -3.40 11.93
N GLU A 48 4.58 -2.69 12.88
CA GLU A 48 3.92 -2.13 14.06
C GLU A 48 4.66 -0.89 14.53
N LEU A 49 3.91 0.16 14.91
CA LEU A 49 4.47 1.39 15.46
C LEU A 49 4.72 1.19 16.96
N SER A 50 5.93 0.79 17.33
CA SER A 50 6.34 0.56 18.71
C SER A 50 7.83 0.83 18.88
N VAL A 51 8.24 1.22 20.10
CA VAL A 51 9.65 1.49 20.41
C VAL A 51 10.48 0.23 20.17
N GLY A 52 11.64 0.39 19.52
CA GLY A 52 12.54 -0.71 19.17
C GLY A 52 12.28 -1.35 17.81
N LYS A 53 11.23 -0.96 17.09
CA LYS A 53 10.98 -1.36 15.69
C LYS A 53 11.54 -0.34 14.70
N GLN A 54 11.73 -0.78 13.46
CA GLN A 54 12.12 0.09 12.35
C GLN A 54 11.07 1.17 12.11
N ALA A 55 11.53 2.37 11.74
CA ALA A 55 10.66 3.47 11.35
C ALA A 55 10.18 3.30 9.89
N ASP A 56 9.29 2.33 9.69
CA ASP A 56 8.58 2.06 8.44
C ASP A 56 7.16 2.66 8.52
N ILE A 57 6.96 3.83 7.91
CA ILE A 57 5.74 4.63 8.07
C ILE A 57 5.21 5.04 6.70
N ALA A 58 3.92 4.82 6.45
CA ALA A 58 3.21 5.37 5.31
C ALA A 58 2.14 6.36 5.79
N MET A 59 2.13 7.56 5.22
CA MET A 59 1.20 8.63 5.55
C MET A 59 0.30 8.92 4.35
N PHE A 60 -0.99 9.08 4.61
CA PHE A 60 -2.00 9.33 3.61
C PHE A 60 -2.78 10.57 3.98
N LYS A 61 -3.11 11.39 2.99
CA LYS A 61 -4.01 12.51 3.16
C LYS A 61 -5.46 12.03 3.06
N LEU A 62 -6.32 12.61 3.90
CA LEU A 62 -7.77 12.34 3.94
C LEU A 62 -8.58 13.60 3.61
N ASP A 63 -8.00 14.53 2.85
CA ASP A 63 -8.55 15.84 2.47
C ASP A 63 -9.27 15.84 1.11
N ASP A 64 -9.45 14.66 0.50
CA ASP A 64 -10.18 14.45 -0.76
C ASP A 64 -11.69 14.22 -0.50
N ILE A 65 -12.54 14.65 -1.44
CA ILE A 65 -14.00 14.49 -1.40
C ILE A 65 -14.45 13.06 -1.07
N ARG A 66 -13.69 12.04 -1.48
CA ARG A 66 -14.02 10.63 -1.20
C ARG A 66 -14.03 10.26 0.29
N PHE A 67 -13.37 11.05 1.13
CA PHE A 67 -13.32 10.87 2.58
C PHE A 67 -14.34 11.76 3.31
N SER A 68 -15.00 12.67 2.60
CA SER A 68 -16.01 13.56 3.15
C SER A 68 -17.16 12.75 3.76
N GLY A 69 -17.43 12.96 5.05
CA GLY A 69 -18.47 12.26 5.81
C GLY A 69 -18.01 10.99 6.52
N SER A 70 -16.74 10.60 6.43
CA SER A 70 -16.23 9.51 7.28
C SER A 70 -16.01 9.99 8.72
N HIS A 71 -16.46 9.20 9.68
CA HIS A 71 -16.24 9.43 11.11
C HIS A 71 -15.00 8.69 11.64
N ASP A 72 -14.49 7.73 10.87
CA ASP A 72 -13.31 6.93 11.21
C ASP A 72 -12.27 7.08 10.10
N PRO A 73 -11.10 7.70 10.37
CA PRO A 73 -10.06 7.91 9.37
C PRO A 73 -9.37 6.62 8.92
N LEU A 74 -9.28 5.59 9.77
CA LEU A 74 -8.69 4.29 9.39
C LEU A 74 -9.65 3.49 8.52
N ALA A 75 -10.94 3.50 8.86
CA ALA A 75 -11.97 2.94 7.99
C ALA A 75 -12.02 3.70 6.65
N ALA A 76 -11.94 5.03 6.65
CA ALA A 76 -11.91 5.85 5.45
C ALA A 76 -10.75 5.47 4.53
N LEU A 77 -9.54 5.34 5.10
CA LEU A 77 -8.33 4.97 4.39
C LEU A 77 -8.52 3.68 3.58
N LEU A 78 -9.04 2.65 4.24
CA LEU A 78 -9.22 1.34 3.65
C LEU A 78 -10.43 1.28 2.70
N LEU A 79 -11.59 1.78 3.14
CA LEU A 79 -12.87 1.59 2.46
C LEU A 79 -13.06 2.58 1.30
N CYS A 80 -12.71 3.85 1.49
CA CYS A 80 -12.91 4.90 0.48
C CYS A 80 -11.79 4.96 -0.58
N GLY A 81 -10.78 4.09 -0.48
CA GLY A 81 -9.78 3.91 -1.52
C GLY A 81 -8.73 5.02 -1.57
N ALA A 82 -7.98 5.18 -0.49
CA ALA A 82 -6.73 5.93 -0.54
C ALA A 82 -5.73 5.17 -1.43
N GLN A 83 -5.40 5.72 -2.59
CA GLN A 83 -4.57 5.02 -3.59
C GLN A 83 -3.10 5.43 -3.55
N GLN A 84 -2.79 6.61 -3.03
CA GLN A 84 -1.45 7.19 -3.05
C GLN A 84 -1.07 7.69 -1.67
N ALA A 85 0.09 7.26 -1.18
CA ALA A 85 0.69 7.79 0.04
C ALA A 85 1.31 9.16 -0.25
N ASP A 86 1.07 10.13 0.63
CA ASP A 86 1.73 11.44 0.58
C ASP A 86 3.20 11.32 1.00
N ARG A 87 3.48 10.48 2.01
CA ARG A 87 4.84 10.24 2.51
C ARG A 87 5.05 8.78 2.84
N VAL A 88 6.26 8.31 2.58
CA VAL A 88 6.71 6.96 2.96
C VAL A 88 8.13 7.05 3.52
N MET A 89 8.31 6.54 4.73
CA MET A 89 9.58 6.35 5.39
C MET A 89 9.90 4.85 5.45
N VAL A 90 11.15 4.50 5.18
CA VAL A 90 11.67 3.13 5.31
C VAL A 90 12.93 3.17 6.15
N ALA A 91 12.95 2.45 7.27
CA ALA A 91 14.05 2.39 8.23
C ALA A 91 14.58 3.79 8.60
N GLY A 92 13.68 4.75 8.87
CA GLY A 92 14.06 6.13 9.24
C GLY A 92 14.38 7.06 8.06
N HIS A 93 14.36 6.57 6.83
CA HIS A 93 14.72 7.35 5.65
C HIS A 93 13.49 7.64 4.79
N TRP A 94 13.26 8.92 4.48
CA TRP A 94 12.19 9.31 3.55
C TRP A 94 12.47 8.77 2.14
N ARG A 95 11.48 8.07 1.58
CA ARG A 95 11.50 7.52 0.21
C ARG A 95 10.44 8.15 -0.69
N VAL A 96 9.33 8.59 -0.10
CA VAL A 96 8.27 9.34 -0.78
C VAL A 96 7.98 10.60 0.02
N MET A 97 7.86 11.74 -0.66
CA MET A 97 7.43 13.01 -0.09
C MET A 97 6.55 13.75 -1.08
N ASN A 98 5.48 14.38 -0.59
CA ASN A 98 4.50 15.08 -1.43
C ASN A 98 3.98 14.20 -2.57
N SER A 99 3.75 12.92 -2.28
CA SER A 99 3.28 11.91 -3.24
C SER A 99 4.27 11.56 -4.37
N GLU A 100 5.53 12.02 -4.29
CA GLU A 100 6.59 11.78 -5.27
C GLU A 100 7.72 10.93 -4.69
N VAL A 101 8.30 10.06 -5.53
CA VAL A 101 9.43 9.19 -5.14
C VAL A 101 10.72 9.99 -5.18
N ILE A 102 11.43 10.04 -4.05
CA ILE A 102 12.67 10.82 -3.94
C ILE A 102 13.77 10.21 -4.80
N GLY A 103 14.41 11.05 -5.62
CA GLY A 103 15.58 10.68 -6.42
C GLY A 103 15.27 9.81 -7.64
N VAL A 104 14.01 9.75 -8.07
CA VAL A 104 13.60 8.98 -9.26
C VAL A 104 12.98 9.90 -10.29
N ASP A 105 13.59 9.98 -11.48
CA ASP A 105 12.94 10.55 -12.65
C ASP A 105 11.89 9.56 -13.18
N ILE A 106 10.62 9.86 -12.91
CA ILE A 106 9.50 8.99 -13.29
C ILE A 106 9.36 8.89 -14.81
N HIS A 107 9.60 9.97 -15.55
CA HIS A 107 9.49 9.96 -17.02
C HIS A 107 10.56 9.05 -17.62
N GLN A 108 11.82 9.24 -17.24
CA GLN A 108 12.91 8.39 -17.70
C GLN A 108 12.71 6.93 -17.30
N LEU A 109 12.22 6.67 -16.08
CA LEU A 109 11.93 5.32 -15.62
C LEU A 109 10.82 4.66 -16.47
N MET A 110 9.76 5.40 -16.79
CA MET A 110 8.67 4.91 -17.63
C MET A 110 9.13 4.60 -19.05
N GLU A 111 9.98 5.43 -19.65
CA GLU A 111 10.55 5.18 -20.98
C GLU A 111 11.39 3.91 -21.00
N ARG A 112 12.31 3.76 -20.04
CA ARG A 112 13.14 2.55 -19.89
C ARG A 112 12.28 1.30 -19.69
N HIS A 113 11.22 1.41 -18.89
CA HIS A 113 10.29 0.31 -18.64
C HIS A 113 9.51 -0.08 -19.91
N LYS A 114 8.96 0.90 -20.65
CA LYS A 114 8.27 0.66 -21.93
C LYS A 114 9.18 -0.04 -22.93
N ALA A 115 10.42 0.43 -23.11
CA ALA A 115 11.40 -0.20 -23.99
C ALA A 115 11.71 -1.65 -23.59
N ALA A 116 11.83 -1.91 -22.28
CA ALA A 116 12.03 -3.27 -21.77
C ALA A 116 10.82 -4.19 -22.03
N ALA A 117 9.60 -3.69 -21.81
CA ALA A 117 8.37 -4.42 -22.08
C ALA A 117 8.21 -4.74 -23.57
N SER A 118 8.45 -3.77 -24.46
CA SER A 118 8.40 -4.00 -25.92
C SER A 118 9.44 -5.02 -26.39
N ARG A 119 10.64 -5.03 -25.79
CA ARG A 119 11.65 -6.05 -26.08
C ARG A 119 11.20 -7.44 -25.62
N LEU A 120 10.58 -7.55 -24.45
CA LEU A 120 10.04 -8.82 -23.97
C LEU A 120 8.91 -9.33 -24.87
N ALA A 121 8.00 -8.44 -25.29
CA ALA A 121 6.90 -8.78 -26.19
C ALA A 121 7.40 -9.31 -27.54
N ARG A 122 8.39 -8.65 -28.17
CA ARG A 122 8.99 -9.10 -29.43
C ARG A 122 9.62 -10.48 -29.32
N LYS A 123 10.41 -10.71 -28.25
CA LYS A 123 10.98 -12.04 -27.97
C LYS A 123 9.92 -13.13 -27.83
N ALA A 124 8.79 -12.83 -27.20
CA ALA A 124 7.68 -13.79 -27.07
C ALA A 124 6.98 -14.07 -28.41
N LEU A 125 7.04 -13.13 -29.35
CA LEU A 125 6.49 -13.26 -30.72
C LEU A 125 7.48 -13.88 -31.72
N GLY A 126 8.73 -14.16 -31.31
CA GLY A 126 9.75 -14.76 -32.17
C GLY A 126 10.49 -13.76 -33.07
N GLU A 127 10.38 -12.46 -32.80
CA GLU A 127 11.11 -11.36 -33.45
C GLU A 127 12.43 -11.01 -32.75
#